data_AF-A0A7J3TYI6-F1
#
_entry.id   AF-A0A7J3TYI6-F1
#
_cell.length_a   1.000
_cell.length_b   1.000
_cell.length_c   1.000
_cell.angle_alpha   90.00
_cell.angle_beta   90.00
_cell.angle_gamma   90.00
#
_symmetry.space_group_name_H-M   'P 1'
#
loop_
_entity.id
_entity.type
_entity.pdbx_description
1 polymer ?
#
loop_
_entity_poly.entity_id
_entity_poly.type
_entity_poly.pdbx_seq_one_letter_code
_entity_poly.pdbx_strand_id
1 'polypeptide(L)'
;MSIIESISEYMLALLPKIGGVAIALILGLIFGKLIGKAIAVILNRFGVDKAISGSSLGKTLAEANLTLSSLIGALVRWFIYLVALLAAVDILQVTAFSNFLTMVVEYIPFLILGLLIIGLGFLFADFISKAIVNSLKDAGLPHTKIVGFLVRFFVYLIVVLTALSVMKIDVTILNTFASAMAWGLAIGIALTIGLALGLGLKDAIARNAESLLKSIGLVTSKLSEEITTKELESEIKRLESELNALKEEKKRELEQKKARLEALSKPVENVEEFLNKIVGSTGRITRFYGGYEIEILDPISFPWCDVMLTMQNMGYDVWLSKKDNVYYVTCKPRAE
;
A
#
# COMPACT_ATOMS: atom_id res chain seq x y z
N MET A 1 20.49 -46.69 -29.07
CA MET A 1 20.82 -46.55 -27.63
C MET A 1 19.88 -47.46 -26.87
N SER A 2 20.41 -48.44 -26.14
CA SER A 2 19.59 -49.44 -25.44
C SER A 2 18.92 -48.79 -24.22
N ILE A 3 17.74 -49.30 -23.80
CA ILE A 3 17.04 -48.82 -22.59
C ILE A 3 17.96 -48.84 -21.35
N ILE A 4 18.93 -49.77 -21.32
CA ILE A 4 19.92 -49.93 -20.26
C ILE A 4 20.89 -48.76 -20.21
N GLU A 5 21.33 -48.24 -21.37
CA GLU A 5 22.22 -47.07 -21.45
C GLU A 5 21.53 -45.82 -20.91
N SER A 6 20.26 -45.61 -21.28
CA SER A 6 19.47 -44.48 -20.77
C SER A 6 19.30 -44.54 -19.25
N ILE A 7 18.98 -45.71 -18.67
CA ILE A 7 18.85 -45.86 -17.21
C ILE A 7 20.19 -45.57 -16.50
N SER A 8 21.32 -46.01 -17.08
CA SER A 8 22.64 -45.77 -16.49
C SER A 8 23.02 -44.28 -16.47
N GLU A 9 22.70 -43.53 -17.53
CA GLU A 9 22.91 -42.07 -17.59
C GLU A 9 22.05 -41.33 -16.55
N TYR A 10 20.78 -41.71 -16.39
CA TYR A 10 19.91 -41.12 -15.36
C TYR A 10 20.42 -41.41 -13.93
N MET A 11 20.94 -42.61 -13.67
CA MET A 11 21.50 -42.98 -12.37
C MET A 11 22.78 -42.19 -12.04
N LEU A 12 23.66 -41.98 -13.02
CA LEU A 12 24.87 -41.17 -12.85
C LEU A 12 24.53 -39.69 -12.64
N ALA A 13 23.46 -39.18 -13.27
CA ALA A 13 22.98 -37.82 -13.08
C ALA A 13 22.26 -37.58 -11.73
N LEU A 14 21.77 -38.63 -11.07
CA LEU A 14 21.08 -38.54 -9.77
C LEU A 14 22.04 -38.47 -8.57
N LEU A 15 23.22 -39.08 -8.65
CA LEU A 15 24.24 -39.05 -7.59
C LEU A 15 24.58 -37.63 -7.09
N PRO A 16 24.94 -36.66 -7.95
CA PRO A 16 25.25 -35.31 -7.51
C PRO A 16 24.01 -34.57 -6.94
N LYS A 17 22.81 -34.85 -7.45
CA LYS A 17 21.56 -34.26 -6.94
C LYS A 17 21.26 -34.71 -5.51
N ILE A 18 21.43 -36.00 -5.21
CA ILE A 18 21.24 -36.55 -3.85
C ILE A 18 22.24 -35.91 -2.87
N GLY A 19 23.49 -35.71 -3.30
CA GLY A 19 24.50 -34.99 -2.51
C GLY A 19 24.08 -33.55 -2.20
N GLY A 20 23.59 -32.81 -3.21
CA GLY A 20 23.08 -31.45 -3.04
C GLY A 20 21.90 -31.38 -2.05
N VAL A 21 20.95 -32.31 -2.15
CA VAL A 21 19.81 -32.43 -1.23
C VAL A 21 20.26 -32.67 0.21
N ALA A 22 21.19 -33.61 0.41
CA ALA A 22 21.70 -33.91 1.74
C ALA A 22 22.36 -32.67 2.38
N ILE A 23 23.19 -31.95 1.62
CA ILE A 23 23.83 -30.72 2.07
C ILE A 23 22.78 -29.65 2.43
N ALA A 24 21.79 -29.41 1.56
CA ALA A 24 20.74 -28.43 1.80
C ALA A 24 19.95 -28.72 3.09
N LEU A 25 19.55 -29.99 3.31
CA LEU A 25 18.84 -30.41 4.51
C LEU A 25 19.69 -30.29 5.78
N ILE A 26 20.97 -30.70 5.72
CA ILE A 26 21.89 -30.58 6.86
C ILE A 26 22.06 -29.10 7.26
N LEU A 27 22.33 -28.23 6.28
CA LEU A 27 22.44 -26.79 6.52
C LEU A 27 21.14 -26.23 7.11
N GLY A 28 19.99 -26.58 6.55
CA GLY A 28 18.68 -26.20 7.09
C GLY A 28 18.46 -26.60 8.55
N LEU A 29 18.84 -27.83 8.91
CA LEU A 29 18.71 -28.32 10.28
C LEU A 29 19.62 -27.56 11.25
N ILE A 30 20.84 -27.24 10.84
CA ILE A 30 21.81 -26.47 11.65
C ILE A 30 21.33 -25.02 11.81
N PHE A 31 21.08 -24.33 10.70
CA PHE A 31 20.64 -22.93 10.71
C PHE A 31 19.29 -22.76 11.40
N GLY A 32 18.34 -23.66 11.18
CA GLY A 32 17.03 -23.60 11.82
C GLY A 32 17.13 -23.67 13.34
N LYS A 33 17.92 -24.61 13.88
CA LYS A 33 18.16 -24.71 15.34
C LYS A 33 18.85 -23.47 15.88
N LEU A 34 19.86 -22.96 15.18
CA LEU A 34 20.68 -21.84 15.63
C LEU A 34 19.89 -20.52 15.62
N ILE A 35 19.27 -20.19 14.49
CA ILE A 35 18.51 -18.96 14.31
C ILE A 35 17.22 -18.97 15.15
N GLY A 36 16.47 -20.08 15.16
CA GLY A 36 15.26 -20.19 15.98
C GLY A 36 15.53 -20.00 17.46
N LYS A 37 16.65 -20.55 17.96
CA LYS A 37 17.11 -20.34 19.35
C LYS A 37 17.55 -18.88 19.58
N ALA A 38 18.31 -18.30 18.65
CA ALA A 38 18.73 -16.90 18.75
C ALA A 38 17.54 -15.95 18.85
N ILE A 39 16.53 -16.12 17.99
CA ILE A 39 15.32 -15.30 17.99
C ILE A 39 14.54 -15.46 19.30
N ALA A 40 14.33 -16.69 19.78
CA ALA A 40 13.66 -16.92 21.07
C ALA A 40 14.39 -16.20 22.22
N VAL A 41 15.72 -16.25 22.26
CA VAL A 41 16.53 -15.56 23.28
C VAL A 41 16.43 -14.05 23.15
N ILE A 42 16.46 -13.52 21.93
CA ILE A 42 16.34 -12.08 21.67
C ILE A 42 14.96 -11.57 22.14
N LEU A 43 13.87 -12.23 21.76
CA LEU A 43 12.51 -11.83 22.16
C LEU A 43 12.31 -11.91 23.67
N ASN A 44 12.80 -12.96 24.31
CA ASN A 44 12.74 -13.09 25.78
C ASN A 44 13.57 -11.97 26.46
N ARG A 45 14.74 -11.63 25.92
CA ARG A 45 15.57 -10.53 26.43
C ARG A 45 14.87 -9.17 26.30
N PHE A 46 14.13 -8.94 25.23
CA PHE A 46 13.29 -7.74 25.07
C PHE A 46 12.07 -7.72 26.00
N GLY A 47 11.85 -8.78 26.79
CA GLY A 47 10.78 -8.83 27.78
C GLY A 47 9.40 -9.05 27.17
N VAL A 48 9.32 -9.57 25.94
CA VAL A 48 8.04 -9.87 25.26
C VAL A 48 7.17 -10.79 26.12
N ASP A 49 7.77 -11.82 26.72
CA ASP A 49 7.05 -12.77 27.58
C ASP A 49 6.50 -12.09 28.84
N LYS A 50 7.25 -11.14 29.43
CA LYS A 50 6.80 -10.36 30.61
C LYS A 50 5.72 -9.35 30.25
N ALA A 51 5.81 -8.73 29.08
CA ALA A 51 4.81 -7.76 28.63
C ALA A 51 3.43 -8.43 28.45
N ILE A 52 3.43 -9.67 27.99
CA ILE A 52 2.20 -10.39 27.63
C ILE A 52 1.66 -11.24 28.78
N SER A 53 2.46 -11.55 29.82
CA SER A 53 2.01 -12.37 30.97
C SER A 53 0.77 -11.84 31.69
N GLY A 54 0.55 -10.52 31.67
CA GLY A 54 -0.62 -9.86 32.25
C GLY A 54 -1.89 -9.92 31.38
N SER A 55 -1.75 -10.26 30.10
CA SER A 55 -2.85 -10.38 29.14
C SER A 55 -3.53 -11.75 29.23
N SER A 56 -4.72 -11.89 28.65
CA SER A 56 -5.40 -13.19 28.51
C SER A 56 -4.54 -14.20 27.76
N LEU A 57 -3.86 -13.77 26.69
CA LEU A 57 -3.00 -14.60 25.86
C LEU A 57 -1.79 -15.13 26.64
N GLY A 58 -1.17 -14.31 27.48
CA GLY A 58 -0.05 -14.74 28.33
C GLY A 58 -0.46 -15.77 29.38
N LYS A 59 -1.67 -15.65 29.95
CA LYS A 59 -2.20 -16.65 30.90
C LYS A 59 -2.43 -18.00 30.23
N THR A 60 -3.07 -18.02 29.06
CA THR A 60 -3.29 -19.25 28.29
C THR A 60 -1.98 -19.92 27.87
N LEU A 61 -0.98 -19.14 27.48
CA LEU A 61 0.36 -19.67 27.16
C LEU A 61 1.05 -20.27 28.39
N ALA A 62 0.97 -19.58 29.53
CA ALA A 62 1.55 -20.05 30.78
C ALA A 62 0.92 -21.35 31.26
N GLU A 63 -0.40 -21.52 31.11
CA GLU A 63 -1.11 -22.78 31.40
C GLU A 63 -0.58 -23.96 30.56
N ALA A 64 -0.14 -23.70 29.33
CA ALA A 64 0.47 -24.69 28.46
C ALA A 64 1.98 -24.90 28.70
N ASN A 65 2.59 -24.23 29.70
CA ASN A 65 4.04 -24.15 29.89
C ASN A 65 4.80 -23.64 28.65
N LEU A 66 4.17 -22.76 27.88
CA LEU A 66 4.73 -22.17 26.66
C LEU A 66 4.93 -20.66 26.85
N THR A 67 5.93 -20.11 26.17
CA THR A 67 6.16 -18.66 26.12
C THR A 67 6.03 -18.16 24.69
N LEU A 68 5.60 -16.90 24.50
CA LEU A 68 5.43 -16.36 23.14
C LEU A 68 6.77 -16.34 22.40
N SER A 69 7.86 -16.00 23.09
CA SER A 69 9.21 -16.01 22.52
C SER A 69 9.62 -17.42 22.05
N SER A 70 9.28 -18.47 22.81
CA SER A 70 9.54 -19.85 22.41
C SER A 70 8.70 -20.29 21.20
N LEU A 71 7.44 -19.86 21.12
CA LEU A 71 6.56 -20.17 19.99
C LEU A 71 7.06 -19.50 18.71
N ILE A 72 7.44 -18.23 18.77
CA ILE A 72 7.99 -17.51 17.62
C ILE A 72 9.33 -18.13 17.20
N GLY A 73 10.20 -18.46 18.15
CA GLY A 73 11.46 -19.15 17.83
C GLY A 73 11.24 -20.54 17.21
N ALA A 74 10.25 -21.29 17.68
CA ALA A 74 9.86 -22.56 17.09
C ALA A 74 9.31 -22.38 15.67
N LEU A 75 8.48 -21.37 15.45
CA LEU A 75 7.92 -21.03 14.14
C LEU A 75 9.02 -20.67 13.13
N VAL A 76 9.98 -19.84 13.52
CA VAL A 76 11.13 -19.49 12.65
C VAL A 76 12.01 -20.71 12.38
N ARG A 77 12.22 -21.58 13.37
CA ARG A 77 12.94 -22.84 13.13
C ARG A 77 12.26 -23.70 12.07
N TRP A 78 10.93 -23.88 12.19
CA TRP A 78 10.15 -24.63 11.21
C TRP A 78 10.14 -23.97 9.84
N PHE A 79 10.10 -22.64 9.77
CA PHE A 79 10.23 -21.89 8.52
C PHE A 79 11.56 -22.20 7.80
N ILE A 80 12.68 -22.18 8.53
CA ILE A 80 13.99 -22.48 7.95
C ILE A 80 14.06 -23.93 7.46
N TYR A 81 13.44 -24.87 8.19
CA TYR A 81 13.33 -26.26 7.73
C TYR A 81 12.52 -26.37 6.44
N LEU A 82 11.44 -25.59 6.32
CA LEU A 82 10.62 -25.54 5.13
C LEU A 82 11.39 -24.97 3.93
N VAL A 83 12.18 -23.92 4.13
CA VAL A 83 13.04 -23.33 3.09
C VAL A 83 14.12 -24.33 2.65
N ALA A 84 14.73 -25.06 3.58
CA ALA A 84 15.69 -26.11 3.24
C ALA A 84 15.04 -27.28 2.49
N LEU A 85 13.81 -27.64 2.85
CA LEU A 85 13.01 -28.62 2.13
C LEU A 85 12.68 -28.14 0.72
N LEU A 86 12.29 -26.88 0.55
CA LEU A 86 12.07 -26.27 -0.76
C LEU A 86 13.34 -26.35 -1.62
N ALA A 87 14.49 -25.95 -1.08
CA ALA A 87 15.77 -26.05 -1.79
C ALA A 87 16.10 -27.51 -2.20
N ALA A 88 15.85 -28.48 -1.31
CA ALA A 88 16.01 -29.90 -1.63
C ALA A 88 15.08 -30.36 -2.78
N VAL A 89 13.81 -29.98 -2.73
CA VAL A 89 12.82 -30.32 -3.77
C VAL A 89 13.16 -29.66 -5.11
N ASP A 90 13.70 -28.44 -5.06
CA ASP A 90 14.12 -27.69 -6.25
C ASP A 90 15.34 -28.34 -6.92
N ILE A 91 16.31 -28.83 -6.15
CA ILE A 91 17.44 -29.64 -6.65
C ILE A 91 16.96 -30.94 -7.31
N LEU A 92 15.90 -31.56 -6.75
CA LEU A 92 15.26 -32.74 -7.34
C LEU A 92 14.44 -32.40 -8.60
N GLN A 93 14.24 -31.12 -8.91
CA GLN A 93 13.51 -30.61 -10.08
C GLN A 93 12.04 -31.08 -10.12
N VAL A 94 11.39 -31.22 -8.96
CA VAL A 94 9.97 -31.55 -8.87
C VAL A 94 9.14 -30.26 -8.88
N THR A 95 8.96 -29.68 -10.06
CA THR A 95 8.40 -28.33 -10.24
C THR A 95 7.05 -28.12 -9.55
N ALA A 96 6.11 -29.06 -9.67
CA ALA A 96 4.79 -28.92 -9.04
C ALA A 96 4.88 -28.79 -7.51
N PHE A 97 5.76 -29.57 -6.89
CA PHE A 97 5.95 -29.56 -5.44
C PHE A 97 6.81 -28.37 -4.98
N SER A 98 7.82 -27.98 -5.76
CA SER A 98 8.61 -26.76 -5.55
C SER A 98 7.69 -25.52 -5.55
N ASN A 99 6.80 -25.39 -6.55
CA ASN A 99 5.86 -24.28 -6.64
C ASN A 99 4.90 -24.21 -5.43
N PHE A 100 4.39 -25.36 -4.99
CA PHE A 100 3.55 -25.43 -3.79
C PHE A 100 4.32 -24.98 -2.53
N LEU A 101 5.54 -25.50 -2.33
CA LEU A 101 6.36 -25.11 -1.20
C LEU A 101 6.77 -23.64 -1.25
N THR A 102 7.04 -23.08 -2.43
CA THR A 102 7.31 -21.64 -2.61
C THR A 102 6.13 -20.80 -2.14
N MET A 103 4.90 -21.15 -2.53
CA MET A 103 3.70 -20.46 -2.06
C MET A 103 3.57 -20.50 -0.52
N VAL A 104 3.87 -21.65 0.10
CA VAL A 104 3.84 -21.79 1.56
C VAL A 104 4.95 -20.95 2.21
N VAL A 105 6.19 -21.01 1.69
CA VAL A 105 7.33 -20.21 2.17
C VAL A 105 7.04 -18.72 2.09
N GLU A 106 6.45 -18.25 0.99
CA GLU A 106 6.07 -16.83 0.81
C GLU A 106 4.94 -16.38 1.75
N TYR A 107 4.09 -17.31 2.19
CA TYR A 107 3.00 -17.02 3.13
C TYR A 107 3.48 -16.85 4.57
N ILE A 108 4.50 -17.60 5.01
CA ILE A 108 4.95 -17.62 6.40
C ILE A 108 5.39 -16.23 6.94
N PRO A 109 6.12 -15.38 6.20
CA PRO A 109 6.43 -14.02 6.66
C PRO A 109 5.19 -13.21 7.06
N PHE A 110 4.12 -13.27 6.25
CA PHE A 110 2.85 -12.60 6.55
C PHE A 110 2.19 -13.17 7.80
N LEU A 111 2.25 -14.50 7.97
CA LEU A 111 1.76 -15.17 9.18
C LEU A 111 2.51 -14.71 10.44
N ILE A 112 3.85 -14.61 10.37
CA ILE A 112 4.68 -14.12 11.48
C ILE A 112 4.33 -12.67 11.82
N LEU A 113 4.21 -11.80 10.81
CA LEU A 113 3.83 -10.40 11.00
C LEU A 113 2.44 -10.28 11.65
N GLY A 114 1.46 -11.06 11.20
CA GLY A 114 0.14 -11.09 11.82
C GLY A 114 0.17 -11.53 13.28
N LEU A 115 0.93 -12.59 13.61
CA LEU A 115 1.08 -13.03 15.00
C LEU A 115 1.75 -11.97 15.88
N LEU A 116 2.73 -11.26 15.33
CA LEU A 116 3.39 -10.15 16.01
C LEU A 116 2.40 -9.00 16.28
N ILE A 117 1.54 -8.66 15.31
CA ILE A 117 0.47 -7.67 15.48
C ILE A 117 -0.51 -8.09 16.58
N ILE A 118 -0.90 -9.37 16.66
CA ILE A 118 -1.76 -9.86 17.74
C ILE A 118 -1.07 -9.68 19.10
N GLY A 119 0.18 -10.13 19.21
CA GLY A 119 0.95 -10.04 20.45
C GLY A 119 1.12 -8.61 20.94
N LEU A 120 1.58 -7.70 20.07
CA LEU A 120 1.76 -6.28 20.41
C LEU A 120 0.42 -5.55 20.56
N GLY A 121 -0.52 -5.80 19.66
CA GLY A 121 -1.82 -5.13 19.67
C GLY A 121 -2.63 -5.43 20.92
N PHE A 122 -2.56 -6.66 21.46
CA PHE A 122 -3.22 -6.98 22.72
C PHE A 122 -2.61 -6.26 23.92
N LEU A 123 -1.27 -6.11 23.94
CA LEU A 123 -0.60 -5.28 24.94
C LEU A 123 -1.05 -3.82 24.84
N PHE A 124 -1.09 -3.25 23.64
CA PHE A 124 -1.57 -1.88 23.41
C PHE A 124 -3.03 -1.70 23.83
N ALA A 125 -3.90 -2.65 23.50
CA ALA A 125 -5.31 -2.62 23.87
C ALA A 125 -5.52 -2.64 25.39
N ASP A 126 -4.72 -3.44 26.12
CA ASP A 126 -4.76 -3.47 27.58
C ASP A 126 -4.28 -2.16 28.19
N PHE A 127 -3.27 -1.53 27.61
CA PHE A 127 -2.78 -0.21 28.02
C PHE A 127 -3.86 0.87 27.81
N ILE A 128 -4.46 0.92 26.62
CA ILE A 128 -5.50 1.90 26.27
C ILE A 128 -6.73 1.73 27.17
N SER A 129 -7.19 0.49 27.37
CA SER A 129 -8.35 0.22 28.24
C SER A 129 -8.08 0.66 29.69
N LYS A 130 -6.89 0.36 30.23
CA LYS A 130 -6.52 0.79 31.59
C LYS A 130 -6.43 2.32 31.71
N ALA A 131 -5.83 2.99 30.73
CA ALA A 131 -5.74 4.45 30.72
C ALA A 131 -7.14 5.08 30.75
N ILE A 132 -8.06 4.63 29.88
CA ILE A 132 -9.42 5.14 29.82
C ILE A 132 -10.19 4.85 31.12
N VAL A 133 -10.10 3.62 31.65
CA VAL A 133 -10.78 3.27 32.91
C VAL A 133 -10.28 4.11 34.08
N ASN A 134 -8.98 4.37 34.16
CA ASN A 134 -8.42 5.20 35.23
C ASN A 134 -8.90 6.65 35.11
N SER A 135 -8.84 7.25 33.91
CA SER A 135 -9.36 8.61 33.70
C SER A 135 -10.84 8.75 34.05
N LEU A 136 -11.66 7.74 33.72
CA LEU A 136 -13.08 7.75 34.05
C LEU A 136 -13.34 7.58 35.56
N LYS A 137 -12.48 6.83 36.27
CA LYS A 137 -12.57 6.70 37.74
C LYS A 137 -12.20 8.01 38.42
N ASP A 138 -11.18 8.70 37.94
CA ASP A 138 -10.76 10.00 38.47
C ASP A 138 -11.84 11.06 38.26
N ALA A 139 -12.62 10.97 37.18
CA ALA A 139 -13.79 11.80 36.92
C ALA A 139 -15.04 11.42 37.77
N GLY A 140 -14.97 10.42 38.64
CA GLY A 140 -16.07 10.01 39.51
C GLY A 140 -17.24 9.32 38.80
N LEU A 141 -17.05 8.85 37.56
CA LEU A 141 -18.13 8.24 36.79
C LEU A 141 -18.47 6.83 37.32
N PRO A 142 -19.75 6.52 37.57
CA PRO A 142 -20.14 5.17 37.94
C PRO A 142 -20.03 4.22 36.73
N HIS A 143 -19.83 2.92 36.98
CA HIS A 143 -19.78 1.85 35.95
C HIS A 143 -18.58 1.85 34.98
N THR A 144 -17.43 2.39 35.37
CA THR A 144 -16.19 2.39 34.55
C THR A 144 -15.73 1.00 34.06
N LYS A 145 -16.11 -0.07 34.77
CA LYS A 145 -15.82 -1.46 34.36
C LYS A 145 -16.46 -1.84 33.03
N ILE A 146 -17.70 -1.40 32.77
CA ILE A 146 -18.42 -1.73 31.52
C ILE A 146 -17.76 -1.02 30.34
N VAL A 147 -17.41 0.25 30.51
CA VAL A 147 -16.72 1.04 29.49
C VAL A 147 -15.36 0.44 29.17
N GLY A 148 -14.58 0.07 30.19
CA GLY A 148 -13.30 -0.60 30.02
C GLY A 148 -13.40 -1.91 29.23
N PHE A 149 -14.42 -2.72 29.54
CA PHE A 149 -14.70 -3.95 28.81
C PHE A 149 -15.05 -3.68 27.35
N LEU A 150 -15.93 -2.72 27.06
CA LEU A 150 -16.32 -2.35 25.70
C LEU A 150 -15.10 -1.87 24.89
N VAL A 151 -14.32 -0.93 25.44
CA VAL A 151 -13.12 -0.43 24.77
C VAL A 151 -12.15 -1.56 24.46
N ARG A 152 -11.88 -2.42 25.45
CA ARG A 152 -10.96 -3.56 25.26
C ARG A 152 -11.47 -4.51 24.18
N PHE A 153 -12.77 -4.82 24.17
CA PHE A 153 -13.40 -5.66 23.16
C PHE A 153 -13.23 -5.09 21.75
N PHE A 154 -13.53 -3.80 21.56
CA PHE A 154 -13.40 -3.16 20.24
C PHE A 154 -11.95 -3.07 19.77
N VAL A 155 -11.01 -2.71 20.65
CA VAL A 155 -9.60 -2.65 20.26
C VAL A 155 -9.06 -4.04 19.93
N TYR A 156 -9.42 -5.07 20.70
CA TYR A 156 -9.08 -6.46 20.36
C TYR A 156 -9.66 -6.89 19.02
N LEU A 157 -10.92 -6.54 18.75
CA LEU A 157 -11.56 -6.84 17.48
C LEU A 157 -10.78 -6.20 16.32
N ILE A 158 -10.43 -4.91 16.43
CA ILE A 158 -9.63 -4.22 15.43
C ILE A 158 -8.26 -4.90 15.23
N VAL A 159 -7.55 -5.19 16.33
CA VAL A 159 -6.23 -5.86 16.27
C VAL A 159 -6.32 -7.21 15.57
N VAL A 160 -7.33 -8.02 15.90
CA VAL A 160 -7.55 -9.33 15.28
C VAL A 160 -7.83 -9.16 13.79
N LEU A 161 -8.73 -8.26 13.40
CA LEU A 161 -9.03 -8.01 11.98
C LEU A 161 -7.82 -7.53 11.19
N THR A 162 -7.06 -6.59 11.73
CA THR A 162 -5.84 -6.11 11.11
C THR A 162 -4.80 -7.22 10.98
N ALA A 163 -4.63 -8.04 12.02
CA ALA A 163 -3.73 -9.17 11.97
C ALA A 163 -4.13 -10.17 10.89
N LEU A 164 -5.40 -10.58 10.83
CA LEU A 164 -5.89 -11.49 9.80
C LEU A 164 -5.72 -10.91 8.39
N SER A 165 -5.97 -9.61 8.21
CA SER A 165 -5.74 -8.93 6.93
C SER A 165 -4.26 -8.98 6.52
N VAL A 166 -3.34 -8.74 7.44
CA VAL A 166 -1.89 -8.85 7.19
C VAL A 166 -1.48 -10.28 6.89
N MET A 167 -2.13 -11.27 7.51
CA MET A 167 -1.98 -12.69 7.18
C MET A 167 -2.60 -13.07 5.82
N LYS A 168 -3.01 -12.10 4.99
CA LYS A 168 -3.67 -12.30 3.69
C LYS A 168 -4.92 -13.19 3.77
N ILE A 169 -5.57 -13.24 4.93
CA ILE A 169 -6.86 -13.90 5.07
C ILE A 169 -7.93 -12.91 4.62
N ASP A 170 -8.85 -13.35 3.77
CA ASP A 170 -9.97 -12.51 3.36
C ASP A 170 -10.89 -12.24 4.55
N VAL A 171 -10.77 -11.03 5.09
CA VAL A 171 -11.58 -10.53 6.20
C VAL A 171 -12.64 -9.53 5.75
N THR A 172 -12.93 -9.43 4.46
CA THR A 172 -13.87 -8.43 3.92
C THR A 172 -15.23 -8.52 4.61
N ILE A 173 -15.75 -9.73 4.80
CA ILE A 173 -17.00 -9.97 5.51
C ILE A 173 -16.88 -9.53 6.96
N LEU A 174 -15.82 -9.97 7.66
CA LEU A 174 -15.58 -9.63 9.06
C LEU A 174 -15.45 -8.11 9.28
N ASN A 175 -14.73 -7.40 8.40
CA ASN A 175 -14.56 -5.95 8.44
C ASN A 175 -15.88 -5.22 8.16
N THR A 176 -16.71 -5.74 7.25
CA THR A 176 -18.05 -5.17 6.99
C THR A 176 -18.93 -5.24 8.23
N PHE A 177 -18.98 -6.41 8.89
CA PHE A 177 -19.74 -6.55 10.14
C PHE A 177 -19.15 -5.68 11.28
N ALA A 178 -17.84 -5.69 11.45
CA ALA A 178 -17.16 -4.91 12.49
C ALA A 178 -17.34 -3.40 12.33
N SER A 179 -17.21 -2.89 11.10
CA SER A 179 -17.41 -1.48 10.79
C SER A 179 -18.87 -1.07 10.99
N ALA A 180 -19.84 -1.91 10.62
CA ALA A 180 -21.25 -1.67 10.92
C ALA A 180 -21.51 -1.57 12.42
N MET A 181 -20.93 -2.47 13.23
CA MET A 181 -21.01 -2.40 14.70
C MET A 181 -20.35 -1.13 15.25
N ALA A 182 -19.17 -0.75 14.71
CA ALA A 182 -18.44 0.44 15.14
C ALA A 182 -19.22 1.73 14.84
N TRP A 183 -19.76 1.88 13.62
CA TRP A 183 -20.61 3.01 13.25
C TRP A 183 -21.90 3.05 14.07
N GLY A 184 -22.54 1.90 14.31
CA GLY A 184 -23.72 1.81 15.16
C GLY A 184 -23.46 2.32 16.57
N LEU A 185 -22.35 1.91 17.19
CA LEU A 185 -21.96 2.41 18.50
C LEU A 185 -21.56 3.90 18.46
N ALA A 186 -20.82 4.33 17.44
CA ALA A 186 -20.40 5.71 17.28
C ALA A 186 -21.61 6.66 17.19
N ILE A 187 -22.62 6.29 16.40
CA ILE A 187 -23.88 7.04 16.30
C ILE A 187 -24.60 7.05 17.64
N GLY A 188 -24.71 5.90 18.32
CA GLY A 188 -25.34 5.82 19.64
C GLY A 188 -24.69 6.72 20.68
N ILE A 189 -23.35 6.74 20.74
CA ILE A 189 -22.59 7.62 21.64
C ILE A 189 -22.78 9.09 21.23
N ALA A 190 -22.66 9.41 19.94
CA ALA A 190 -22.82 10.77 19.43
C ALA A 190 -24.20 11.34 19.76
N LEU A 191 -25.26 10.55 19.59
CA LEU A 191 -26.63 10.94 19.95
C LEU A 191 -26.76 11.11 21.46
N THR A 192 -26.20 10.20 22.26
CA THR A 192 -26.28 10.28 23.72
C THR A 192 -25.59 11.55 24.25
N ILE A 193 -24.37 11.82 23.79
CA ILE A 193 -23.61 13.03 24.18
C ILE A 193 -24.32 14.27 23.66
N GLY A 194 -24.77 14.27 22.41
CA GLY A 194 -25.48 15.39 21.80
C GLY A 194 -26.77 15.74 22.54
N LEU A 195 -27.57 14.74 22.92
CA LEU A 195 -28.80 14.93 23.70
C LEU A 195 -28.50 15.37 25.14
N ALA A 196 -27.50 14.77 25.80
CA ALA A 196 -27.13 15.13 27.16
C ALA A 196 -26.65 16.58 27.26
N LEU A 197 -25.80 17.02 26.32
CA LEU A 197 -25.33 18.40 26.25
C LEU A 197 -26.44 19.35 25.78
N GLY A 198 -27.19 18.98 24.75
CA GLY A 198 -28.25 19.83 24.20
C GLY A 198 -29.35 20.12 25.24
N LEU A 199 -29.82 19.10 25.96
CA LEU A 199 -30.80 19.28 27.03
C LEU A 199 -30.18 19.92 28.27
N GLY A 200 -28.93 19.59 28.62
CA GLY A 200 -28.23 20.15 29.78
C GLY A 200 -27.94 21.65 29.65
N LEU A 201 -27.64 22.14 28.45
CA LEU A 201 -27.39 23.56 28.18
C LEU A 201 -28.67 24.35 27.89
N LYS A 202 -29.79 23.69 27.59
CA LYS A 202 -31.07 24.33 27.22
C LYS A 202 -31.46 25.44 28.18
N ASP A 203 -31.45 25.16 29.48
CA ASP A 203 -31.91 26.11 30.50
C ASP A 203 -30.89 27.24 30.75
N ALA A 204 -29.59 26.95 30.61
CA ALA A 204 -28.53 27.95 30.74
C ALA A 204 -28.59 28.97 29.60
N ILE A 205 -28.80 28.49 28.37
CA ILE A 205 -28.96 29.33 27.18
C ILE A 205 -30.27 30.11 27.27
N ALA A 206 -31.37 29.46 27.64
CA ALA A 206 -32.68 30.13 27.75
C ALA A 206 -32.67 31.31 28.75
N ARG A 207 -31.92 31.19 29.86
CA ARG A 207 -31.81 32.26 30.87
C ARG A 207 -30.89 33.41 30.46
N ASN A 208 -29.83 33.14 29.69
CA ASN A 208 -28.85 34.14 29.30
C ASN A 208 -28.98 34.60 27.83
N ALA A 209 -30.01 34.13 27.11
CA ALA A 209 -30.18 34.34 25.67
C ALA A 209 -30.05 35.80 25.26
N GLU A 210 -30.72 36.72 25.96
CA GLU A 210 -30.63 38.16 25.65
C GLU A 210 -29.22 38.72 25.84
N SER A 211 -28.52 38.32 26.91
CA SER A 211 -27.15 38.77 27.18
C SER A 211 -26.14 38.21 26.17
N LEU A 212 -26.31 36.95 25.76
CA LEU A 212 -25.46 36.29 24.77
C LEU A 212 -25.71 36.84 23.37
N LEU A 213 -26.97 37.05 22.99
CA LEU A 213 -27.34 37.69 21.72
C LEU A 213 -26.83 39.13 21.68
N LYS A 214 -26.86 39.85 22.80
CA LYS A 214 -26.33 41.21 22.90
C LYS A 214 -24.80 41.25 22.87
N SER A 215 -24.09 40.32 23.51
CA SER A 215 -22.63 40.24 23.40
C SER A 215 -22.16 39.78 22.02
N ILE A 216 -22.86 38.82 21.41
CA ILE A 216 -22.59 38.38 20.03
C ILE A 216 -22.92 39.52 19.05
N GLY A 217 -24.04 40.23 19.24
CA GLY A 217 -24.40 41.39 18.44
C GLY A 217 -23.45 42.59 18.61
N LEU A 218 -22.93 42.83 19.82
CA LEU A 218 -21.93 43.87 20.09
C LEU A 218 -20.55 43.53 19.53
N VAL A 219 -20.13 42.26 19.60
CA VAL A 219 -18.88 41.79 18.99
C VAL A 219 -19.01 41.80 17.47
N THR A 220 -20.14 41.37 16.91
CA THR A 220 -20.41 41.41 15.46
C THR A 220 -20.59 42.83 14.93
N SER A 221 -21.20 43.75 15.67
CA SER A 221 -21.29 45.17 15.25
C SER A 221 -19.96 45.89 15.37
N LYS A 222 -19.17 45.66 16.44
CA LYS A 222 -17.81 46.20 16.53
C LYS A 222 -16.86 45.62 15.48
N LEU A 223 -16.93 44.31 15.19
CA LEU A 223 -16.17 43.71 14.07
C LEU A 223 -16.65 44.22 12.70
N SER A 224 -17.95 44.45 12.53
CA SER A 224 -18.53 44.91 11.26
C SER A 224 -18.25 46.39 10.98
N GLU A 225 -18.06 47.21 12.03
CA GLU A 225 -17.72 48.62 11.89
C GLU A 225 -16.22 48.84 11.65
N GLU A 226 -15.36 47.92 12.13
CA GLU A 226 -13.90 48.07 12.10
C GLU A 226 -13.21 47.34 10.91
N ILE A 227 -13.82 46.32 10.29
CA ILE A 227 -13.10 45.45 9.32
C ILE A 227 -13.65 45.43 7.88
N THR A 228 -14.94 45.70 7.60
CA THR A 228 -15.55 45.01 6.45
C THR A 228 -15.44 45.64 5.04
N THR A 229 -15.48 46.96 4.83
CA THR A 229 -15.86 47.39 3.45
C THR A 229 -14.73 47.64 2.44
N LYS A 230 -13.55 48.13 2.83
CA LYS A 230 -12.51 48.51 1.84
C LYS A 230 -11.43 47.45 1.61
N GLU A 231 -10.92 46.84 2.67
CA GLU A 231 -9.83 45.86 2.56
C GLU A 231 -10.33 44.58 1.89
N LEU A 232 -11.48 44.07 2.33
CA LEU A 232 -12.06 42.82 1.84
C LEU A 232 -12.53 42.90 0.38
N GLU A 233 -13.13 44.03 -0.03
CA GLU A 233 -13.51 44.27 -1.43
C GLU A 233 -12.27 44.32 -2.33
N SER A 234 -11.17 44.92 -1.85
CA SER A 234 -9.93 45.01 -2.62
C SER A 234 -9.26 43.64 -2.82
N GLU A 235 -9.30 42.79 -1.80
CA GLU A 235 -8.71 41.45 -1.83
C GLU A 235 -9.54 40.50 -2.70
N ILE A 236 -10.87 40.55 -2.61
CA ILE A 236 -11.79 39.78 -3.47
C ILE A 236 -11.59 40.18 -4.93
N LYS A 237 -11.50 41.48 -5.22
CA LYS A 237 -11.28 41.97 -6.59
C LYS A 237 -9.91 41.55 -7.14
N ARG A 238 -8.87 41.49 -6.29
CA ARG A 238 -7.54 40.98 -6.69
C ARG A 238 -7.61 39.50 -7.03
N LEU A 239 -8.19 38.68 -6.15
CA LEU A 239 -8.31 37.23 -6.34
C LEU A 239 -9.16 36.86 -7.57
N GLU A 240 -10.26 37.59 -7.82
CA GLU A 240 -11.05 37.40 -9.04
C GLU A 240 -10.26 37.74 -10.30
N SER A 241 -9.42 38.79 -10.27
CA SER A 241 -8.57 39.16 -11.41
C SER A 241 -7.50 38.09 -11.69
N GLU A 242 -6.87 37.54 -10.65
CA GLU A 242 -5.87 36.47 -10.78
C GLU A 242 -6.51 35.18 -11.31
N LEU A 243 -7.69 34.82 -10.80
CA LEU A 243 -8.41 33.63 -11.25
C LEU A 243 -8.82 33.74 -12.73
N ASN A 244 -9.26 34.92 -13.18
CA ASN A 244 -9.62 35.16 -14.57
C ASN A 244 -8.40 35.15 -15.49
N ALA A 245 -7.27 35.71 -15.06
CA ALA A 245 -6.01 35.66 -15.81
C ALA A 245 -5.53 34.20 -16.00
N LEU A 246 -5.56 33.39 -14.93
CA LEU A 246 -5.18 31.98 -14.99
C LEU A 246 -6.13 31.14 -15.86
N LYS A 247 -7.45 31.43 -15.81
CA LYS A 247 -8.42 30.76 -16.69
C LYS A 247 -8.15 31.06 -18.16
N GLU A 248 -7.87 32.31 -18.51
CA GLU A 248 -7.56 32.71 -19.88
C GLU A 248 -6.23 32.13 -20.36
N GLU A 249 -5.21 32.07 -19.50
CA GLU A 249 -3.93 31.42 -19.82
C GLU A 249 -4.12 29.93 -20.13
N LYS A 250 -4.82 29.20 -19.25
CA LYS A 250 -5.15 27.78 -19.46
C LYS A 250 -5.95 27.54 -20.74
N LYS A 251 -6.88 28.44 -21.06
CA LYS A 251 -7.70 28.36 -22.27
C LYS A 251 -6.84 28.53 -23.53
N ARG A 252 -5.93 29.50 -23.54
CA ARG A 252 -4.96 29.70 -24.64
C ARG A 252 -4.04 28.50 -24.82
N GLU A 253 -3.54 27.93 -23.72
CA GLU A 253 -2.70 26.73 -23.75
C GLU A 253 -3.44 25.53 -24.39
N LEU A 254 -4.73 25.36 -24.06
CA LEU A 254 -5.56 24.31 -24.62
C LEU A 254 -5.86 24.54 -26.11
N GLU A 255 -6.15 25.77 -26.51
CA GLU A 255 -6.37 26.13 -27.92
C GLU A 255 -5.09 25.92 -28.75
N GLN A 256 -3.92 26.31 -28.23
CA GLN A 256 -2.64 26.03 -28.87
C GLN A 256 -2.36 24.54 -29.02
N LYS A 257 -2.62 23.74 -27.98
CA LYS A 257 -2.47 22.28 -28.04
C LYS A 257 -3.41 21.66 -29.08
N LYS A 258 -4.66 22.10 -29.14
CA LYS A 258 -5.64 21.66 -30.16
C LYS A 258 -5.22 22.04 -31.57
N ALA A 259 -4.80 23.29 -31.80
CA ALA A 259 -4.32 23.75 -33.09
C ALA A 259 -3.06 22.99 -33.55
N ARG A 260 -2.15 22.67 -32.63
CA ARG A 260 -0.98 21.83 -32.90
C ARG A 260 -1.38 20.41 -33.28
N LEU A 261 -2.33 19.79 -32.57
CA LEU A 261 -2.88 18.47 -32.90
C LEU A 261 -3.55 18.44 -34.28
N GLU A 262 -4.32 19.48 -34.61
CA GLU A 262 -4.98 19.60 -35.91
C GLU A 262 -3.98 19.80 -37.06
N ALA A 263 -2.92 20.58 -36.84
CA ALA A 263 -1.83 20.73 -37.81
C ALA A 263 -1.08 19.40 -38.06
N LEU A 264 -0.94 18.56 -37.04
CA LEU A 264 -0.33 17.23 -37.13
C LEU A 264 -1.28 16.17 -37.76
N SER A 265 -2.57 16.49 -37.87
CA SER A 265 -3.59 15.62 -38.50
C SER A 265 -3.69 15.79 -40.01
N LYS A 266 -3.09 16.84 -40.58
CA LYS A 266 -3.09 17.05 -42.03
C LYS A 266 -2.01 16.20 -42.69
N PRO A 267 -2.29 15.58 -43.86
CA PRO A 267 -1.28 14.79 -44.56
C PRO A 267 -0.13 15.70 -45.00
N VAL A 268 1.10 15.30 -44.65
CA VAL A 268 2.32 16.01 -45.00
C VAL A 268 2.73 15.63 -46.43
N GLU A 269 3.04 16.61 -47.28
CA GLU A 269 3.39 16.35 -48.70
C GLU A 269 4.72 15.59 -48.88
N ASN A 270 5.67 15.70 -47.92
CA ASN A 270 6.97 15.01 -47.98
C ASN A 270 7.40 14.46 -46.60
N VAL A 271 7.32 13.14 -46.45
CA VAL A 271 7.60 12.42 -45.19
C VAL A 271 9.05 12.64 -44.71
N GLU A 272 10.01 12.64 -45.63
CA GLU A 272 11.43 12.67 -45.28
C GLU A 272 11.87 14.04 -44.74
N GLU A 273 11.35 15.12 -45.33
CA GLU A 273 11.64 16.49 -44.88
C GLU A 273 11.02 16.76 -43.49
N PHE A 274 9.82 16.24 -43.25
CA PHE A 274 9.14 16.36 -41.97
C PHE A 274 9.81 15.57 -40.85
N LEU A 275 10.18 14.30 -41.12
CA LEU A 275 10.91 13.50 -40.15
C LEU A 275 12.25 14.17 -39.80
N ASN A 276 13.00 14.67 -40.77
CA ASN A 276 14.26 15.38 -40.52
C ASN A 276 14.06 16.65 -39.68
N LYS A 277 12.99 17.41 -39.93
CA LYS A 277 12.69 18.64 -39.20
C LYS A 277 12.27 18.40 -37.75
N ILE A 278 11.52 17.34 -37.50
CA ILE A 278 10.97 17.04 -36.16
C ILE A 278 11.96 16.26 -35.33
N VAL A 279 12.55 15.19 -35.87
CA VAL A 279 13.54 14.37 -35.16
C VAL A 279 14.81 15.16 -34.90
N GLY A 280 15.23 16.02 -35.83
CA GLY A 280 16.38 16.91 -35.65
C GLY A 280 17.63 16.18 -35.14
N SER A 281 18.23 16.67 -34.06
CA SER A 281 19.39 16.03 -33.41
C SER A 281 19.03 14.92 -32.42
N THR A 282 17.74 14.65 -32.17
CA THR A 282 17.29 13.68 -31.14
C THR A 282 17.26 12.24 -31.64
N GLY A 283 17.41 12.03 -32.95
CA GLY A 283 17.49 10.70 -33.56
C GLY A 283 18.13 10.71 -34.94
N ARG A 284 18.49 9.52 -35.46
CA ARG A 284 18.99 9.34 -36.84
C ARG A 284 17.98 8.57 -37.66
N ILE A 285 17.62 9.10 -38.82
CA ILE A 285 16.65 8.49 -39.73
C ILE A 285 17.38 7.70 -40.81
N THR A 286 17.01 6.44 -40.99
CA THR A 286 17.48 5.56 -42.06
C THR A 286 16.30 5.05 -42.88
N ARG A 287 16.48 4.90 -44.19
CA ARG A 287 15.46 4.28 -45.06
C ARG A 287 15.57 2.76 -44.97
N PHE A 288 14.45 2.08 -44.75
CA PHE A 288 14.39 0.63 -44.59
C PHE A 288 13.16 0.02 -45.29
N TYR A 289 13.38 -0.78 -46.35
CA TYR A 289 12.34 -1.54 -47.07
C TYR A 289 11.06 -0.75 -47.39
N GLY A 290 11.18 0.42 -48.04
CA GLY A 290 10.04 1.27 -48.40
C GLY A 290 9.42 2.05 -47.23
N GLY A 291 9.97 1.93 -46.02
CA GLY A 291 9.65 2.71 -44.84
C GLY A 291 10.86 3.39 -44.22
N TYR A 292 10.73 3.80 -42.96
CA TYR A 292 11.75 4.53 -42.21
C TYR A 292 12.06 3.82 -40.90
N GLU A 293 13.33 3.77 -40.51
CA GLU A 293 13.77 3.35 -39.18
C GLU A 293 14.47 4.55 -38.53
N ILE A 294 14.06 4.91 -37.32
CA ILE A 294 14.57 6.07 -36.60
C ILE A 294 15.28 5.56 -35.35
N GLU A 295 16.60 5.68 -35.33
CA GLU A 295 17.43 5.42 -34.15
C GLU A 295 17.29 6.57 -33.17
N ILE A 296 16.87 6.29 -31.93
CA ILE A 296 16.66 7.32 -30.92
C ILE A 296 17.96 7.54 -30.15
N LEU A 297 18.51 8.76 -30.24
CA LEU A 297 19.75 9.15 -29.56
C LEU A 297 19.45 9.71 -28.15
N ASP A 298 18.36 10.47 -27.99
CA ASP A 298 17.91 11.00 -26.70
C ASP A 298 16.43 10.69 -26.45
N PRO A 299 16.10 9.65 -25.66
CA PRO A 299 14.73 9.27 -25.37
C PRO A 299 13.91 10.33 -24.62
N ILE A 300 14.54 11.27 -23.90
CA ILE A 300 13.84 12.26 -23.07
C ILE A 300 13.33 13.42 -23.92
N SER A 301 14.16 13.88 -24.86
CA SER A 301 13.84 15.01 -25.73
C SER A 301 13.22 14.58 -27.06
N PHE A 302 13.14 13.29 -27.35
CA PHE A 302 12.58 12.77 -28.60
C PHE A 302 11.09 13.13 -28.74
N PRO A 303 10.65 13.67 -29.89
CA PRO A 303 9.26 14.09 -30.12
C PRO A 303 8.34 12.90 -30.43
N TRP A 304 8.13 12.05 -29.41
CA TRP A 304 7.37 10.80 -29.52
C TRP A 304 5.98 10.98 -30.13
N CYS A 305 5.21 11.94 -29.61
CA CYS A 305 3.83 12.16 -30.04
C CYS A 305 3.74 12.66 -31.48
N ASP A 306 4.59 13.63 -31.87
CA ASP A 306 4.58 14.20 -33.21
C ASP A 306 4.95 13.13 -34.26
N VAL A 307 5.96 12.29 -33.99
CA VAL A 307 6.38 11.21 -34.89
C VAL A 307 5.31 10.11 -35.00
N MET A 308 4.77 9.65 -33.88
CA MET A 308 3.79 8.55 -33.90
C MET A 308 2.48 8.95 -34.58
N LEU A 309 1.92 10.11 -34.22
CA LEU A 309 0.63 10.55 -34.76
C LEU A 309 0.72 10.86 -36.25
N THR A 310 1.77 11.56 -36.69
CA THR A 310 1.89 11.89 -38.11
C THR A 310 2.14 10.64 -38.95
N MET A 311 3.02 9.73 -38.54
CA MET A 311 3.27 8.51 -39.31
C MET A 311 2.03 7.62 -39.40
N GLN A 312 1.25 7.49 -38.32
CA GLN A 312 -0.03 6.77 -38.35
C GLN A 312 -1.06 7.44 -39.24
N ASN A 313 -1.18 8.77 -39.19
CA ASN A 313 -2.11 9.53 -40.05
C ASN A 313 -1.73 9.44 -41.53
N MET A 314 -0.45 9.23 -41.84
CA MET A 314 0.06 9.03 -43.20
C MET A 314 -0.03 7.57 -43.66
N GLY A 315 -0.69 6.69 -42.90
CA GLY A 315 -0.89 5.29 -43.28
C GLY A 315 0.33 4.40 -43.06
N TYR A 316 1.25 4.78 -42.16
CA TYR A 316 2.35 3.91 -41.74
C TYR A 316 1.99 3.20 -40.44
N ASP A 317 2.27 1.91 -40.36
CA ASP A 317 2.30 1.18 -39.11
C ASP A 317 3.61 1.51 -38.38
N VAL A 318 3.48 1.90 -37.12
CA VAL A 318 4.59 2.37 -36.27
C VAL A 318 4.78 1.39 -35.11
N TRP A 319 5.99 0.88 -34.94
CA TRP A 319 6.35 0.06 -33.77
C TRP A 319 7.70 0.45 -33.20
N LEU A 320 7.83 0.20 -31.89
CA LEU A 320 9.07 0.41 -31.15
C LEU A 320 9.81 -0.92 -31.03
N SER A 321 11.12 -0.90 -31.30
CA SER A 321 12.00 -2.05 -31.11
C SER A 321 13.27 -1.65 -30.38
N LYS A 322 13.95 -2.63 -29.78
CA LYS A 322 15.23 -2.44 -29.09
C LYS A 322 16.24 -3.43 -29.64
N LYS A 323 17.35 -2.93 -30.19
CA LYS A 323 18.47 -3.73 -30.69
C LYS A 323 19.76 -3.17 -30.10
N ASP A 324 20.64 -4.04 -29.61
CA ASP A 324 21.96 -3.65 -29.05
C ASP A 324 21.91 -2.48 -28.06
N ASN A 325 20.87 -2.47 -27.22
CA ASN A 325 20.57 -1.46 -26.20
C ASN A 325 20.17 -0.06 -26.71
N VAL A 326 19.92 0.10 -28.01
CA VAL A 326 19.40 1.32 -28.63
C VAL A 326 17.93 1.14 -29.01
N TYR A 327 17.12 2.21 -28.86
CA TYR A 327 15.70 2.22 -29.21
C TYR A 327 15.52 2.66 -30.66
N TYR A 328 14.65 1.95 -31.38
CA TYR A 328 14.31 2.25 -32.76
C TYR A 328 12.80 2.41 -32.91
N VAL A 329 12.37 3.45 -33.62
CA VAL A 329 11.00 3.59 -34.12
C VAL A 329 11.02 3.18 -35.58
N THR A 330 10.33 2.10 -35.92
CA THR A 330 10.20 1.65 -37.30
C THR A 330 8.80 2.02 -37.79
N CYS A 331 8.75 2.64 -38.96
CA CYS A 331 7.53 3.04 -39.64
C CYS A 331 7.49 2.34 -41.00
N LYS A 332 6.56 1.42 -41.21
CA LYS A 332 6.35 0.80 -42.53
C LYS A 332 5.03 1.24 -43.14
N PRO A 333 4.98 1.48 -44.46
CA PRO A 333 3.71 1.79 -45.12
C PRO A 333 2.77 0.58 -44.94
N ARG A 334 1.54 0.87 -44.55
CA ARG A 334 0.49 -0.14 -44.42
C ARG A 334 0.18 -0.62 -45.84
N ALA A 335 0.24 -1.93 -46.07
CA ALA A 335 -0.19 -2.50 -47.34
C ALA A 335 -1.69 -2.25 -47.50
N GLU A 336 -2.09 -1.62 -48.61
CA GLU A 336 -3.50 -1.58 -49.04
C GLU A 336 -4.01 -2.98 -49.37
#